data_AF-A0A484D432-F1
#
_entry.id   AF-A0A484D432-F1
#
_cell.length_a   1.000
_cell.length_b   1.000
_cell.length_c   1.000
_cell.angle_alpha   90.00
_cell.angle_beta   90.00
_cell.angle_gamma   90.00
#
_symmetry.space_group_name_H-M   'P 1'
#
loop_
_entity.id
_entity.type
_entity.pdbx_description
1 polymer ?
#
loop_
_entity_poly.entity_id
_entity_poly.type
_entity_poly.pdbx_seq_one_letter_code
_entity_poly.pdbx_strand_id
1 'polypeptide(L)'
;MGGLHIVEVNLLPSKVTHLVIKRPEFFHFKPGDYVYINIPEIAKYEWHPFTISSPPEQSDSLWLHIRSMGQWTNRLYEYFRQPQREEVSPKRLAASLRHRRQLTRAQEELFSFTNCNGAVASNENASVELMMYRQNGSPAPPTSEAPPPDGLEPAERGEAPPILQVSAKFGENHRFCNIKCYVDGPYGTPTRQIFTSEHAVLIGAGIGITPFASILQSIMYRYRMRKQNCPNCNYSWCENIKDGEMLLRKVDFIWINRDQKSFEWFVSLLTKLEMDQADEEPEGRFLEMHMYMTSALSKNDMKAIGLQMALDLLAKKEKRDSITGLRTRTQPGRPEWGKVFQKVSEENKGKVHVFYCGAPALAKTIKAQCERFGFNFYKEHF
;
A
#
# COMPACT_ATOMS: atom_id res chain seq x y z
N MET A 1 -25.98 16.22 -6.99
CA MET A 1 -24.88 15.32 -6.53
C MET A 1 -23.78 16.18 -5.95
N GLY A 2 -23.24 15.83 -4.78
CA GLY A 2 -21.99 16.43 -4.28
C GLY A 2 -20.79 15.92 -5.10
N GLY A 3 -19.79 16.76 -5.31
CA GLY A 3 -18.51 16.30 -5.86
C GLY A 3 -17.70 15.60 -4.79
N LEU A 4 -17.11 14.45 -5.12
CA LEU A 4 -16.13 13.82 -4.24
C LEU A 4 -14.76 14.48 -4.43
N HIS A 5 -13.84 14.21 -3.52
CA HIS A 5 -12.50 14.78 -3.56
C HIS A 5 -11.46 13.67 -3.41
N ILE A 6 -10.48 13.67 -4.33
CA ILE A 6 -9.25 12.90 -4.20
C ILE A 6 -8.42 13.60 -3.11
N VAL A 7 -8.00 12.86 -2.09
CA VAL A 7 -7.28 13.38 -0.91
C VAL A 7 -5.79 13.05 -0.94
N GLU A 8 -5.43 11.90 -1.51
CA GLU A 8 -4.05 11.43 -1.65
C GLU A 8 -3.88 10.74 -3.00
N VAL A 9 -2.72 10.94 -3.63
CA VAL A 9 -2.25 10.18 -4.79
C VAL A 9 -0.83 9.68 -4.56
N ASN A 10 -0.58 8.40 -4.85
CA ASN A 10 0.75 7.81 -4.79
C ASN A 10 1.09 7.11 -6.12
N LEU A 11 2.24 7.44 -6.70
CA LEU A 11 2.73 6.85 -7.94
C LEU A 11 3.58 5.60 -7.65
N LEU A 12 2.97 4.44 -7.85
CA LEU A 12 3.56 3.14 -7.60
C LEU A 12 4.28 2.57 -8.85
N PRO A 13 5.20 1.61 -8.66
CA PRO A 13 5.93 0.97 -9.75
C PRO A 13 5.04 0.32 -10.83
N SER A 14 5.66 0.00 -11.98
CA SER A 14 4.95 -0.48 -13.19
C SER A 14 3.86 0.46 -13.72
N LYS A 15 3.98 1.77 -13.42
CA LYS A 15 3.06 2.86 -13.77
C LYS A 15 1.64 2.64 -13.23
N VAL A 16 1.51 2.47 -11.91
CA VAL A 16 0.22 2.37 -11.22
C VAL A 16 0.00 3.64 -10.40
N THR A 17 -1.11 4.34 -10.63
CA THR A 17 -1.57 5.44 -9.78
C THR A 17 -2.50 4.87 -8.71
N HIS A 18 -2.10 4.98 -7.44
CA HIS A 18 -2.98 4.79 -6.31
C HIS A 18 -3.72 6.11 -6.04
N LEU A 19 -5.05 6.11 -6.15
CA LEU A 19 -5.91 7.25 -5.82
C LEU A 19 -6.71 6.95 -4.55
N VAL A 20 -6.60 7.80 -3.53
CA VAL A 20 -7.47 7.76 -2.34
C VAL A 20 -8.51 8.86 -2.44
N ILE A 21 -9.78 8.49 -2.29
CA ILE A 21 -10.94 9.36 -2.48
C ILE A 21 -11.76 9.33 -1.18
N LYS A 22 -12.17 10.51 -0.68
CA LYS A 22 -13.01 10.59 0.51
C LYS A 22 -14.37 9.91 0.23
N ARG A 23 -14.71 8.90 1.04
CA ARG A 23 -15.92 8.10 0.89
C ARG A 23 -17.12 8.83 1.53
N PRO A 24 -18.28 8.92 0.84
CA PRO A 24 -19.53 9.34 1.49
C PRO A 24 -20.08 8.27 2.43
N GLU A 25 -20.66 8.68 3.56
CA GLU A 25 -21.29 7.79 4.54
C GLU A 25 -22.37 6.88 3.93
N PHE A 26 -23.15 7.40 2.97
CA PHE A 26 -24.17 6.64 2.26
C PHE A 26 -23.62 5.70 1.17
N PHE A 27 -22.33 5.76 0.82
CA PHE A 27 -21.75 4.95 -0.25
C PHE A 27 -21.40 3.54 0.26
N HIS A 28 -22.26 2.56 -0.04
CA HIS A 28 -22.14 1.16 0.39
C HIS A 28 -21.81 0.25 -0.80
N PHE A 29 -20.66 -0.43 -0.76
CA PHE A 29 -20.19 -1.36 -1.79
C PHE A 29 -19.82 -2.73 -1.21
N LYS A 30 -19.67 -3.74 -2.05
CA LYS A 30 -19.19 -5.09 -1.69
C LYS A 30 -17.77 -5.35 -2.22
N PRO A 31 -17.00 -6.28 -1.64
CA PRO A 31 -15.64 -6.54 -2.08
C PRO A 31 -15.59 -7.01 -3.54
N GLY A 32 -14.72 -6.41 -4.35
CA GLY A 32 -14.62 -6.68 -5.78
C GLY A 32 -15.64 -5.94 -6.67
N ASP A 33 -16.45 -5.04 -6.10
CA ASP A 33 -17.26 -4.09 -6.89
C ASP A 33 -16.39 -3.07 -7.62
N TYR A 34 -16.94 -2.44 -8.67
CA TYR A 34 -16.26 -1.38 -9.43
C TYR A 34 -17.09 -0.09 -9.51
N VAL A 35 -16.44 1.00 -9.92
CA VAL A 35 -17.06 2.32 -10.11
C VAL A 35 -16.61 2.93 -11.42
N TYR A 36 -17.44 3.80 -11.99
CA TYR A 36 -16.97 4.74 -13.01
C TYR A 36 -16.48 6.02 -12.31
N ILE A 37 -15.31 6.51 -12.70
CA ILE A 37 -14.76 7.78 -12.22
C ILE A 37 -14.68 8.81 -13.34
N ASN A 38 -15.03 10.06 -13.02
CA ASN A 38 -14.72 11.23 -13.81
C ASN A 38 -13.83 12.18 -13.00
N ILE A 39 -12.76 12.66 -13.62
CA ILE A 39 -11.83 13.64 -13.03
C ILE A 39 -11.73 14.80 -14.03
N PRO A 40 -12.45 15.92 -13.82
CA PRO A 40 -12.55 17.00 -14.82
C PRO A 40 -11.22 17.65 -15.22
N GLU A 41 -10.21 17.60 -14.34
CA GLU A 41 -8.84 18.09 -14.59
C GLU A 41 -8.09 17.22 -15.61
N ILE A 42 -8.43 15.93 -15.72
CA ILE A 42 -7.87 15.00 -16.73
C ILE A 42 -8.74 14.98 -17.99
N ALA A 43 -10.07 14.91 -17.79
CA ALA A 43 -11.07 14.92 -18.86
C ALA A 43 -12.46 15.33 -18.33
N LYS A 44 -13.04 16.41 -18.85
CA LYS A 44 -14.30 16.97 -18.35
C LYS A 44 -15.51 16.05 -18.45
N TYR A 45 -15.58 15.19 -19.46
CA TYR A 45 -16.78 14.41 -19.80
C TYR A 45 -16.54 12.90 -19.99
N GLU A 46 -15.29 12.43 -19.80
CA GLU A 46 -14.98 11.00 -19.90
C GLU A 46 -15.22 10.30 -18.54
N TRP A 47 -15.85 9.13 -18.57
CA TRP A 47 -16.05 8.27 -17.40
C TRP A 47 -15.34 6.93 -17.65
N HIS A 48 -14.51 6.50 -16.71
CA HIS A 48 -13.68 5.30 -16.85
C HIS A 48 -13.91 4.31 -15.70
N PRO A 49 -14.14 3.00 -15.98
CA PRO A 49 -14.42 2.01 -14.95
C PRO A 49 -13.15 1.51 -14.26
N PHE A 50 -13.15 1.47 -12.92
CA PHE A 50 -12.08 0.88 -12.12
C PHE A 50 -12.63 0.12 -10.91
N THR A 51 -12.05 -1.05 -10.62
CA THR A 51 -12.42 -1.86 -9.45
C THR A 51 -12.02 -1.16 -8.16
N ILE A 52 -12.91 -1.18 -7.16
CA ILE A 52 -12.59 -0.68 -5.83
C ILE A 52 -11.58 -1.64 -5.19
N SER A 53 -10.43 -1.12 -4.77
CA SER A 53 -9.33 -1.90 -4.17
C SER A 53 -9.22 -1.77 -2.65
N SER A 54 -10.00 -0.85 -2.06
CA SER A 54 -10.23 -0.76 -0.62
C SER A 54 -11.23 -1.83 -0.12
N PRO A 55 -11.09 -2.34 1.11
CA PRO A 55 -12.13 -3.13 1.75
C PRO A 55 -13.36 -2.24 2.06
N PRO A 56 -14.61 -2.73 1.90
CA PRO A 56 -15.81 -1.98 2.29
C PRO A 56 -15.92 -1.70 3.79
N GLU A 57 -15.14 -2.41 4.61
CA GLU A 57 -15.02 -2.19 6.05
C GLU A 57 -14.23 -0.90 6.39
N GLN A 58 -13.55 -0.25 5.43
CA GLN A 58 -12.96 1.08 5.59
C GLN A 58 -14.02 2.18 5.38
N SER A 59 -14.48 2.83 6.45
CA SER A 59 -15.54 3.85 6.41
C SER A 59 -15.16 5.13 5.63
N ASP A 60 -14.00 5.70 5.90
CA ASP A 60 -13.74 7.13 5.62
C ASP A 60 -13.22 7.42 4.21
N SER A 61 -12.72 6.38 3.52
CA SER A 61 -12.08 6.52 2.21
C SER A 61 -12.21 5.25 1.39
N LEU A 62 -12.28 5.43 0.07
CA LEU A 62 -12.19 4.36 -0.92
C LEU A 62 -10.97 4.60 -1.80
N TRP A 63 -10.30 3.55 -2.26
CA TRP A 63 -9.10 3.71 -3.10
C TRP A 63 -9.06 2.79 -4.31
N LEU A 64 -8.45 3.31 -5.38
CA LEU A 64 -8.36 2.71 -6.71
C LEU A 64 -6.90 2.55 -7.11
N HIS A 65 -6.55 1.43 -7.74
CA HIS A 65 -5.24 1.19 -8.33
C HIS A 65 -5.34 1.19 -9.86
N ILE A 66 -4.93 2.29 -10.49
CA ILE A 66 -5.13 2.56 -11.92
C ILE A 66 -3.82 2.40 -12.66
N ARG A 67 -3.71 1.43 -13.56
CA ARG A 67 -2.50 1.21 -14.37
C ARG A 67 -2.53 2.00 -15.68
N SER A 68 -1.42 2.67 -15.99
CA SER A 68 -1.21 3.42 -17.24
C SER A 68 -1.15 2.48 -18.45
N MET A 69 -2.29 2.32 -19.13
CA MET A 69 -2.47 1.43 -20.29
C MET A 69 -3.17 2.12 -21.49
N GLY A 70 -4.09 3.06 -21.23
CA GLY A 70 -4.80 3.82 -22.26
C GLY A 70 -4.59 5.34 -22.14
N GLN A 71 -5.11 6.10 -23.11
CA GLN A 71 -4.88 7.55 -23.24
C GLN A 71 -5.29 8.35 -21.99
N TRP A 72 -6.42 8.01 -21.36
CA TRP A 72 -6.86 8.67 -20.13
C TRP A 72 -5.99 8.31 -18.92
N THR A 73 -5.69 7.01 -18.71
CA THR A 73 -4.83 6.56 -17.60
C THR A 73 -3.40 7.10 -17.72
N ASN A 74 -2.91 7.30 -18.95
CA ASN A 74 -1.61 7.91 -19.19
C ASN A 74 -1.63 9.41 -18.83
N ARG A 75 -2.67 10.16 -19.23
CA ARG A 75 -2.87 11.55 -18.79
C ARG A 75 -2.94 11.66 -17.26
N LEU A 76 -3.69 10.78 -16.59
CA LEU A 76 -3.79 10.71 -15.13
C LEU A 76 -2.40 10.57 -14.48
N TYR A 77 -1.62 9.56 -14.90
CA TYR A 77 -0.30 9.30 -14.33
C TYR A 77 0.69 10.44 -14.58
N GLU A 78 0.76 10.96 -15.81
CA GLU A 78 1.68 12.03 -16.17
C GLU A 78 1.27 13.40 -15.58
N TYR A 79 -0.01 13.60 -15.23
CA TYR A 79 -0.48 14.78 -14.48
C TYR A 79 0.08 14.79 -13.05
N PHE A 80 -0.07 13.68 -12.32
CA PHE A 80 0.46 13.57 -10.95
C PHE A 80 1.98 13.44 -10.87
N ARG A 81 2.63 12.97 -11.95
CA ARG A 81 4.10 12.91 -12.06
C ARG A 81 4.75 14.28 -12.29
N GLN A 82 4.03 15.26 -12.82
CA GLN A 82 4.55 16.61 -12.99
C GLN A 82 4.67 17.31 -11.63
N PRO A 83 5.84 17.90 -11.29
CA PRO A 83 5.98 18.77 -10.12
C PRO A 83 4.90 19.85 -10.14
N GLN A 84 4.37 20.18 -8.97
CA GLN A 84 3.27 21.13 -8.87
C GLN A 84 3.71 22.51 -9.38
N ARG A 85 3.06 22.98 -10.45
CA ARG A 85 3.02 24.42 -10.70
C ARG A 85 2.23 25.03 -9.56
N GLU A 86 2.91 25.71 -8.64
CA GLU A 86 2.23 26.56 -7.69
C GLU A 86 1.56 27.71 -8.45
N GLU A 87 0.23 27.65 -8.59
CA GLU A 87 -0.54 28.85 -8.89
C GLU A 87 -0.47 29.78 -7.67
N VAL A 88 0.57 30.62 -7.65
CA VAL A 88 0.75 31.71 -6.67
C VAL A 88 -0.37 32.74 -6.88
N SER A 89 -1.54 32.43 -6.33
CA SER A 89 -2.72 33.28 -6.48
C SER A 89 -2.44 34.66 -5.87
N PRO A 90 -2.49 35.76 -6.67
CA PRO A 90 -2.01 37.08 -6.23
C PRO A 90 -2.81 37.65 -5.05
N LYS A 91 -3.99 37.08 -4.77
CA LYS A 91 -4.83 37.39 -3.61
C LYS A 91 -4.16 37.11 -2.26
N ARG A 92 -3.24 36.13 -2.15
CA ARG A 92 -2.52 35.84 -0.89
C ARG A 92 -1.49 36.91 -0.53
N LEU A 93 -0.72 37.40 -1.50
CA LEU A 93 0.26 38.49 -1.30
C LEU A 93 -0.46 39.78 -0.83
N ALA A 94 -1.59 40.11 -1.45
CA ALA A 94 -2.40 41.27 -1.09
C ALA A 94 -3.09 41.18 0.30
N ALA A 95 -3.12 40.01 0.93
CA ALA A 95 -3.55 39.86 2.33
C ALA A 95 -2.36 40.05 3.29
N SER A 96 -1.25 39.35 3.05
CA SER A 96 -0.02 39.43 3.86
C SER A 96 0.51 40.87 3.97
N LEU A 97 0.58 41.60 2.86
CA LEU A 97 1.04 43.00 2.84
C LEU A 97 0.11 43.97 3.60
N ARG A 98 -1.19 43.67 3.71
CA ARG A 98 -2.13 44.48 4.52
C ARG A 98 -1.94 44.22 6.00
N HIS A 99 -1.79 42.97 6.42
CA HIS A 99 -1.54 42.63 7.81
C HIS A 99 -0.18 43.17 8.31
N ARG A 100 0.86 43.10 7.47
CA ARG A 100 2.19 43.67 7.81
C ARG A 100 2.16 45.19 8.02
N ARG A 101 1.35 45.93 7.26
CA ARG A 101 1.12 47.38 7.44
C ARG A 101 0.26 47.73 8.66
N GLN A 102 -0.64 46.84 9.09
CA GLN A 102 -1.40 47.02 10.33
C GLN A 102 -0.51 46.82 11.56
N LEU A 103 0.38 45.81 11.53
CA LEU A 103 1.33 45.54 12.61
C LEU A 103 2.35 46.67 12.84
N THR A 104 2.94 47.24 11.78
CA THR A 104 3.88 48.37 11.96
C THR A 104 3.19 49.60 12.55
N ARG A 105 1.99 49.94 12.07
CA ARG A 105 1.24 51.09 12.60
C ARG A 105 0.83 50.90 14.06
N ALA A 106 0.46 49.68 14.45
CA ALA A 106 0.17 49.35 15.85
C ALA A 106 1.42 49.40 16.75
N GLN A 107 2.63 49.21 16.22
CA GLN A 107 3.88 49.45 16.97
C GLN A 107 4.20 50.95 17.07
N GLU A 108 4.02 51.73 16.00
CA GLU A 108 4.26 53.18 16.00
C GLU A 108 3.39 53.91 17.05
N GLU A 109 2.11 53.55 17.15
CA GLU A 109 1.20 54.10 18.16
C GLU A 109 1.57 53.66 19.60
N LEU A 110 2.26 52.53 19.78
CA LEU A 110 2.70 52.03 21.09
C LEU A 110 3.97 52.73 21.62
N PHE A 111 4.86 53.19 20.74
CA PHE A 111 6.11 53.86 21.13
C PHE A 111 5.95 55.36 21.46
N SER A 112 4.76 55.93 21.28
CA SER A 112 4.50 57.35 21.58
C SER A 112 4.22 57.67 23.06
N PHE A 113 4.24 56.68 23.96
CA PHE A 113 3.68 56.81 25.34
C PHE A 113 4.62 56.39 26.50
N THR A 114 5.93 56.51 26.34
CA THR A 114 6.89 56.44 27.47
C THR A 114 7.93 57.54 27.39
N ASN A 115 7.89 58.50 28.33
CA ASN A 115 8.83 59.62 28.41
C ASN A 115 9.18 59.92 29.88
N CYS A 116 10.29 59.36 30.38
CA CYS A 116 10.82 59.70 31.71
C CYS A 116 12.33 59.44 31.81
N ASN A 117 13.04 60.48 32.25
CA ASN A 117 14.50 60.63 32.29
C ASN A 117 15.26 59.53 33.08
N GLY A 118 16.44 59.15 32.59
CA GLY A 118 17.45 58.38 33.32
C GLY A 118 18.83 58.57 32.64
N ALA A 119 19.89 58.78 33.42
CA ALA A 119 21.19 59.22 32.90
C ALA A 119 21.99 58.09 32.22
N VAL A 120 22.83 58.46 31.23
CA VAL A 120 23.76 57.58 30.52
C VAL A 120 25.16 58.18 30.55
N ALA A 121 26.17 57.37 30.89
CA ALA A 121 27.58 57.68 30.69
C ALA A 121 28.12 56.98 29.43
N SER A 122 29.18 57.50 28.82
CA SER A 122 29.46 57.32 27.39
C SER A 122 30.80 56.63 27.07
N ASN A 123 31.04 56.45 25.76
CA ASN A 123 32.30 56.04 25.10
C ASN A 123 32.62 54.52 25.18
N GLU A 124 33.19 53.87 24.16
CA GLU A 124 33.46 54.29 22.76
C GLU A 124 33.63 53.09 21.79
N ASN A 125 33.45 53.36 20.50
CA ASN A 125 34.11 52.73 19.34
C ASN A 125 34.54 51.24 19.39
N ALA A 126 33.76 50.36 18.74
CA ALA A 126 34.29 49.30 17.85
C ALA A 126 33.21 48.73 16.92
N SER A 127 33.54 48.51 15.64
CA SER A 127 32.71 47.77 14.69
C SER A 127 32.77 46.26 14.96
N VAL A 128 31.66 45.54 14.81
CA VAL A 128 31.64 44.06 14.79
C VAL A 128 30.90 43.57 13.56
N GLU A 129 31.61 42.78 12.74
CA GLU A 129 31.10 42.12 11.55
C GLU A 129 30.46 40.77 11.89
N LEU A 130 29.46 40.34 11.11
CA LEU A 130 28.70 39.12 11.37
C LEU A 130 29.48 37.84 10.99
N MET A 131 29.92 37.06 11.97
CA MET A 131 30.22 35.64 11.77
C MET A 131 29.72 34.73 12.90
N MET A 132 29.50 33.46 12.52
CA MET A 132 28.74 32.46 13.29
C MET A 132 29.50 31.97 14.53
N TYR A 133 28.83 31.88 15.67
CA TYR A 133 29.36 31.19 16.85
C TYR A 133 28.93 29.73 16.88
N ARG A 134 29.87 28.82 17.16
CA ARG A 134 29.62 27.37 17.33
C ARG A 134 30.22 26.93 18.66
N GLN A 135 29.36 26.61 19.62
CA GLN A 135 29.74 25.94 20.88
C GLN A 135 30.33 24.53 20.57
N ASN A 136 31.21 23.93 21.39
CA ASN A 136 31.45 24.06 22.84
C ASN A 136 32.90 23.67 23.21
N GLY A 137 33.35 23.95 24.45
CA GLY A 137 34.35 23.11 25.14
C GLY A 137 35.52 23.81 25.85
N SER A 138 35.80 23.38 27.09
CA SER A 138 37.00 23.69 27.91
C SER A 138 37.03 22.76 29.15
N PRO A 139 38.18 22.45 29.77
CA PRO A 139 39.52 22.22 29.21
C PRO A 139 40.14 20.86 29.65
N ALA A 140 41.32 20.50 29.12
CA ALA A 140 42.18 19.38 29.57
C ALA A 140 43.21 19.88 30.63
N PRO A 141 44.24 19.13 31.16
CA PRO A 141 45.12 18.11 30.52
C PRO A 141 45.58 16.94 31.47
N PRO A 142 46.73 16.23 31.29
CA PRO A 142 47.38 15.58 30.12
C PRO A 142 47.36 14.01 30.30
N THR A 143 48.31 13.08 30.02
CA THR A 143 49.72 13.02 29.50
C THR A 143 50.13 11.60 29.04
N SER A 144 51.10 11.48 28.12
CA SER A 144 52.06 10.34 27.93
C SER A 144 51.56 8.96 27.43
N GLU A 145 52.52 8.09 27.09
CA GLU A 145 52.40 6.91 26.20
C GLU A 145 53.39 5.77 26.67
N ALA A 146 53.50 4.55 26.13
CA ALA A 146 52.89 3.93 24.93
C ALA A 146 52.41 2.45 25.13
N PRO A 147 53.14 1.32 24.87
CA PRO A 147 52.49 0.05 24.51
C PRO A 147 52.99 -1.20 25.33
N PRO A 148 52.77 -2.46 24.88
CA PRO A 148 51.60 -3.35 25.06
C PRO A 148 52.00 -4.57 25.97
N PRO A 149 51.32 -5.76 26.01
CA PRO A 149 50.07 -6.26 25.41
C PRO A 149 49.14 -6.99 26.43
N ASP A 150 48.39 -8.01 25.97
CA ASP A 150 47.68 -9.09 26.69
C ASP A 150 46.33 -8.82 27.42
N GLY A 151 45.45 -9.85 27.39
CA GLY A 151 44.48 -10.12 28.47
C GLY A 151 42.96 -9.97 28.20
N LEU A 152 42.34 -11.03 27.66
CA LEU A 152 41.02 -11.63 28.00
C LEU A 152 39.77 -10.76 28.36
N GLU A 153 38.62 -11.22 27.84
CA GLU A 153 37.24 -10.80 28.21
C GLU A 153 36.83 -11.23 29.66
N PRO A 154 35.62 -10.94 30.21
CA PRO A 154 34.45 -10.22 29.63
C PRO A 154 33.73 -9.22 30.56
N ALA A 155 32.73 -8.49 30.02
CA ALA A 155 31.35 -8.35 30.57
C ALA A 155 30.64 -7.04 30.12
N GLU A 156 29.95 -7.05 28.98
CA GLU A 156 29.03 -5.96 28.63
C GLU A 156 27.75 -6.01 29.48
N ARG A 157 27.53 -5.01 30.33
CA ARG A 157 26.23 -4.72 30.95
C ARG A 157 25.57 -3.62 30.13
N GLY A 158 24.55 -3.99 29.37
CA GLY A 158 24.11 -3.20 28.21
C GLY A 158 23.41 -1.88 28.52
N GLU A 159 23.53 -0.96 27.55
CA GLU A 159 22.64 0.18 27.35
C GLU A 159 21.79 -0.02 26.10
N ALA A 160 20.58 0.55 26.06
CA ALA A 160 19.70 0.41 24.90
C ALA A 160 20.15 1.33 23.74
N PRO A 161 20.14 0.87 22.47
CA PRO A 161 20.50 1.73 21.35
C PRO A 161 19.53 2.92 21.24
N PRO A 162 20.02 4.13 20.96
CA PRO A 162 19.18 5.32 20.94
C PRO A 162 18.12 5.23 19.84
N ILE A 163 16.93 5.75 20.13
CA ILE A 163 15.79 5.74 19.21
C ILE A 163 16.15 6.56 17.96
N LEU A 164 16.51 5.86 16.88
CA LEU A 164 16.52 6.41 15.54
C LEU A 164 15.11 6.92 15.24
N GLN A 165 14.94 8.24 15.25
CA GLN A 165 13.75 8.86 14.68
C GLN A 165 13.72 8.52 13.19
N VAL A 166 12.92 7.50 12.84
CA VAL A 166 12.57 7.18 11.47
C VAL A 166 11.66 8.29 10.97
N SER A 167 12.28 9.41 10.59
CA SER A 167 11.63 10.45 9.80
C SER A 167 11.18 9.79 8.50
N ALA A 168 9.89 9.47 8.44
CA ALA A 168 9.29 8.74 7.34
C ALA A 168 9.48 9.57 6.07
N LYS A 169 10.37 9.10 5.18
CA LYS A 169 10.60 9.73 3.88
C LYS A 169 9.32 9.56 3.05
N PHE A 170 8.43 10.55 3.14
CA PHE A 170 7.38 10.78 2.15
C PHE A 170 8.08 10.91 0.79
N GLY A 171 8.06 9.84 0.02
CA GLY A 171 8.74 9.78 -1.26
C GLY A 171 8.13 10.75 -2.26
N GLU A 172 8.94 11.23 -3.20
CA GLU A 172 8.57 12.22 -4.23
C GLU A 172 7.35 11.83 -5.09
N ASN A 173 6.95 10.55 -5.03
CA ASN A 173 5.80 9.95 -5.69
C ASN A 173 4.46 10.10 -4.95
N HIS A 174 4.45 10.46 -3.66
CA HIS A 174 3.25 10.58 -2.82
C HIS A 174 2.86 12.04 -2.62
N ARG A 175 1.59 12.37 -2.84
CA ARG A 175 1.06 13.74 -2.86
C ARG A 175 -0.33 13.81 -2.22
N PHE A 176 -0.48 14.60 -1.18
CA PHE A 176 -1.80 15.06 -0.73
C PHE A 176 -2.38 16.07 -1.73
N CYS A 177 -3.69 16.03 -1.96
CA CYS A 177 -4.39 16.92 -2.87
C CYS A 177 -5.83 17.18 -2.41
N ASN A 178 -6.57 18.00 -3.16
CA ASN A 178 -8.00 18.23 -2.95
C ASN A 178 -8.69 18.39 -4.31
N ILE A 179 -8.54 17.37 -5.16
CA ILE A 179 -8.98 17.41 -6.56
C ILE A 179 -10.41 16.91 -6.66
N LYS A 180 -11.28 17.70 -7.30
CA LYS A 180 -12.69 17.34 -7.45
C LYS A 180 -12.83 16.18 -8.45
N CYS A 181 -13.53 15.14 -8.04
CA CYS A 181 -13.93 14.03 -8.89
C CYS A 181 -15.43 13.73 -8.74
N TYR A 182 -15.96 12.92 -9.64
CA TYR A 182 -17.27 12.32 -9.53
C TYR A 182 -17.12 10.81 -9.66
N VAL A 183 -17.94 10.07 -8.90
CA VAL A 183 -17.93 8.61 -8.84
C VAL A 183 -19.37 8.13 -9.02
N ASP A 184 -19.53 7.12 -9.87
CA ASP A 184 -20.81 6.48 -10.19
C ASP A 184 -20.71 4.96 -9.96
N GLY A 185 -21.82 4.35 -9.51
CA GLY A 185 -21.87 3.01 -8.93
C GLY A 185 -22.14 3.01 -7.42
N PRO A 186 -21.81 1.93 -6.69
CA PRO A 186 -20.97 0.80 -7.11
C PRO A 186 -21.70 -0.21 -8.00
N TYR A 187 -20.96 -0.80 -8.92
CA TYR A 187 -21.41 -1.84 -9.84
C TYR A 187 -20.89 -3.21 -9.40
N GLY A 188 -21.79 -4.21 -9.40
CA GLY A 188 -21.52 -5.54 -8.88
C GLY A 188 -20.82 -6.49 -9.83
N THR A 189 -20.06 -7.42 -9.27
CA THR A 189 -19.35 -8.48 -10.00
C THR A 189 -19.79 -9.89 -9.53
N PRO A 190 -19.59 -10.96 -10.34
CA PRO A 190 -19.93 -12.33 -9.95
C PRO A 190 -19.19 -12.79 -8.67
N THR A 191 -18.03 -12.21 -8.45
CA THR A 191 -17.04 -12.50 -7.41
C THR A 191 -17.53 -12.23 -5.99
N ARG A 192 -18.67 -11.51 -5.86
CA ARG A 192 -19.49 -11.46 -4.62
C ARG A 192 -19.84 -12.86 -4.06
N GLN A 193 -19.84 -13.92 -4.89
CA GLN A 193 -20.07 -15.31 -4.47
C GLN A 193 -18.87 -15.99 -3.76
N ILE A 194 -17.74 -15.32 -3.58
CA ILE A 194 -16.58 -15.88 -2.85
C ILE A 194 -16.97 -16.31 -1.43
N PHE A 195 -17.70 -15.48 -0.69
CA PHE A 195 -18.00 -15.75 0.73
C PHE A 195 -18.89 -16.98 0.93
N THR A 196 -19.72 -17.32 -0.06
CA THR A 196 -20.56 -18.54 -0.08
C THR A 196 -19.80 -19.78 -0.59
N SER A 197 -18.50 -19.68 -0.87
CA SER A 197 -17.65 -20.78 -1.34
C SER A 197 -16.92 -21.41 -0.16
N GLU A 198 -16.77 -22.73 -0.12
CA GLU A 198 -15.97 -23.38 0.94
C GLU A 198 -14.47 -23.32 0.66
N HIS A 199 -14.09 -23.47 -0.62
CA HIS A 199 -12.71 -23.39 -1.08
C HIS A 199 -12.67 -22.45 -2.30
N ALA A 200 -12.03 -21.29 -2.15
CA ALA A 200 -11.94 -20.29 -3.23
C ALA A 200 -10.53 -20.26 -3.84
N VAL A 201 -10.43 -20.41 -5.16
CA VAL A 201 -9.17 -20.24 -5.90
C VAL A 201 -9.24 -18.93 -6.68
N LEU A 202 -8.41 -17.97 -6.32
CA LEU A 202 -8.45 -16.60 -6.82
C LEU A 202 -7.30 -16.36 -7.79
N ILE A 203 -7.58 -16.32 -9.10
CA ILE A 203 -6.56 -16.30 -10.14
C ILE A 203 -6.58 -14.95 -10.88
N GLY A 204 -5.62 -14.08 -10.55
CA GLY A 204 -5.43 -12.80 -11.24
C GLY A 204 -4.23 -12.82 -12.17
N ALA A 205 -4.35 -12.19 -13.34
CA ALA A 205 -3.24 -11.99 -14.28
C ALA A 205 -3.01 -10.49 -14.58
N GLY A 206 -1.76 -10.03 -14.37
CA GLY A 206 -1.40 -8.62 -14.57
C GLY A 206 -2.15 -7.69 -13.62
N ILE A 207 -2.80 -6.65 -14.18
CA ILE A 207 -3.63 -5.70 -13.41
C ILE A 207 -4.98 -6.30 -12.95
N GLY A 208 -5.34 -7.49 -13.43
CA GLY A 208 -6.51 -8.26 -12.98
C GLY A 208 -6.44 -8.77 -11.54
N ILE A 209 -5.52 -8.25 -10.73
CA ILE A 209 -5.41 -8.51 -9.30
C ILE A 209 -6.21 -7.52 -8.44
N THR A 210 -6.56 -6.36 -9.02
CA THR A 210 -7.26 -5.25 -8.35
C THR A 210 -8.59 -5.63 -7.68
N PRO A 211 -9.49 -6.46 -8.26
CA PRO A 211 -10.64 -7.02 -7.53
C PRO A 211 -10.22 -7.77 -6.26
N PHE A 212 -9.23 -8.66 -6.40
CA PHE A 212 -8.74 -9.50 -5.31
C PHE A 212 -8.09 -8.69 -4.18
N ALA A 213 -7.66 -7.45 -4.41
CA ALA A 213 -7.21 -6.52 -3.38
C ALA A 213 -8.27 -6.30 -2.28
N SER A 214 -9.48 -5.86 -2.68
CA SER A 214 -10.59 -5.58 -1.76
C SER A 214 -11.11 -6.85 -1.10
N ILE A 215 -11.20 -7.92 -1.90
CA ILE A 215 -11.65 -9.25 -1.48
C ILE A 215 -10.74 -9.83 -0.39
N LEU A 216 -9.43 -9.90 -0.60
CA LEU A 216 -8.50 -10.49 0.38
C LEU A 216 -8.50 -9.72 1.71
N GLN A 217 -8.62 -8.39 1.67
CA GLN A 217 -8.73 -7.57 2.88
C GLN A 217 -10.03 -7.82 3.64
N SER A 218 -11.17 -7.90 2.95
CA SER A 218 -12.46 -8.21 3.57
C SER A 218 -12.53 -9.66 4.09
N ILE A 219 -11.98 -10.63 3.35
CA ILE A 219 -11.79 -12.01 3.80
C ILE A 219 -11.00 -12.05 5.11
N MET A 220 -9.85 -11.38 5.18
CA MET A 220 -9.02 -11.40 6.38
C MET A 220 -9.72 -10.68 7.54
N TYR A 221 -10.33 -9.52 7.31
CA TYR A 221 -11.11 -8.81 8.34
C TYR A 221 -12.19 -9.71 8.97
N ARG A 222 -13.02 -10.36 8.14
CA ARG A 222 -14.10 -11.26 8.60
C ARG A 222 -13.56 -12.46 9.37
N TYR A 223 -12.49 -13.06 8.88
CA TYR A 223 -11.80 -14.18 9.52
C TYR A 223 -11.28 -13.80 10.92
N ARG A 224 -10.64 -12.63 11.07
CA ARG A 224 -10.20 -12.09 12.37
C ARG A 224 -11.37 -11.82 13.31
N MET A 225 -12.43 -11.17 12.82
CA MET A 225 -13.63 -10.89 13.63
C MET A 225 -14.30 -12.17 14.14
N ARG A 226 -14.37 -13.23 13.33
CA ARG A 226 -14.88 -14.54 13.75
C ARG A 226 -14.03 -15.19 14.86
N LYS A 227 -12.72 -14.94 14.90
CA LYS A 227 -11.81 -15.41 15.97
C LYS A 227 -11.89 -14.58 17.26
N GLN A 228 -12.46 -13.37 17.22
CA GLN A 228 -12.55 -12.47 18.38
C GLN A 228 -13.83 -12.65 19.23
N ASN A 229 -14.63 -13.67 18.96
CA ASN A 229 -15.77 -14.04 19.81
C ASN A 229 -15.30 -14.54 21.19
N CYS A 230 -16.04 -14.19 22.25
CA CYS A 230 -15.64 -14.52 23.62
C CYS A 230 -15.72 -16.05 23.90
N PRO A 231 -14.71 -16.67 24.55
CA PRO A 231 -14.75 -18.11 24.85
C PRO A 231 -15.68 -18.50 26.02
N ASN A 232 -16.18 -17.54 26.81
CA ASN A 232 -17.00 -17.81 28.01
C ASN A 232 -18.50 -17.53 27.82
N CYS A 233 -18.86 -16.75 26.80
CA CYS A 233 -20.23 -16.60 26.30
C CYS A 233 -20.15 -16.32 24.80
N ASN A 234 -21.07 -16.85 23.99
CA ASN A 234 -21.00 -16.78 22.52
C ASN A 234 -21.38 -15.39 21.96
N TYR A 235 -20.87 -14.33 22.59
CA TYR A 235 -21.11 -12.93 22.28
C TYR A 235 -20.02 -12.42 21.35
N SER A 236 -20.43 -11.79 20.25
CA SER A 236 -19.53 -11.10 19.33
C SER A 236 -19.60 -9.60 19.59
N TRP A 237 -18.44 -8.92 19.62
CA TRP A 237 -18.36 -7.47 19.80
C TRP A 237 -18.78 -6.66 18.55
N CYS A 238 -19.45 -7.30 17.57
CA CYS A 238 -19.79 -6.74 16.26
C CYS A 238 -21.26 -7.00 15.90
N GLU A 239 -22.20 -6.29 16.53
CA GLU A 239 -23.65 -6.44 16.28
C GLU A 239 -24.08 -6.15 14.82
N ASN A 240 -23.25 -5.45 14.04
CA ASN A 240 -23.60 -4.94 12.71
C ASN A 240 -23.22 -5.85 11.52
N ILE A 241 -22.64 -7.05 11.74
CA ILE A 241 -22.35 -7.98 10.64
C ILE A 241 -23.01 -9.35 10.89
N LYS A 242 -24.11 -9.62 10.17
CA LYS A 242 -24.79 -10.93 10.15
C LYS A 242 -24.03 -11.98 9.32
N ASP A 243 -22.73 -12.16 9.60
CA ASP A 243 -21.80 -12.98 8.79
C ASP A 243 -21.84 -14.49 9.11
N GLY A 244 -23.06 -15.01 9.28
CA GLY A 244 -23.31 -16.46 9.41
C GLY A 244 -22.99 -17.27 8.14
N GLU A 245 -22.85 -16.59 6.99
CA GLU A 245 -22.76 -17.21 5.67
C GLU A 245 -21.35 -17.27 5.06
N MET A 246 -20.30 -16.77 5.73
CA MET A 246 -18.93 -16.97 5.24
C MET A 246 -18.52 -18.43 5.48
N LEU A 247 -18.77 -19.31 4.50
CA LEU A 247 -18.48 -20.75 4.53
C LEU A 247 -17.01 -21.10 4.23
N LEU A 248 -16.22 -20.07 3.87
CA LEU A 248 -14.87 -20.17 3.38
C LEU A 248 -13.91 -20.78 4.40
N ARG A 249 -13.27 -21.90 4.04
CA ARG A 249 -12.32 -22.69 4.84
C ARG A 249 -10.88 -22.61 4.32
N LYS A 250 -10.70 -22.32 3.03
CA LYS A 250 -9.39 -22.18 2.37
C LYS A 250 -9.47 -21.21 1.19
N VAL A 251 -8.42 -20.42 1.02
CA VAL A 251 -8.21 -19.52 -0.12
C VAL A 251 -6.85 -19.81 -0.75
N ASP A 252 -6.84 -20.14 -2.04
CA ASP A 252 -5.61 -20.26 -2.84
C ASP A 252 -5.54 -19.09 -3.82
N PHE A 253 -4.69 -18.11 -3.51
CA PHE A 253 -4.51 -16.90 -4.29
C PHE A 253 -3.33 -17.04 -5.25
N ILE A 254 -3.60 -17.00 -6.56
CA ILE A 254 -2.63 -17.24 -7.64
C ILE A 254 -2.47 -15.95 -8.45
N TRP A 255 -1.31 -15.29 -8.32
CA TRP A 255 -1.01 -14.08 -9.10
C TRP A 255 0.04 -14.32 -10.18
N ILE A 256 -0.35 -14.08 -11.42
CA ILE A 256 0.49 -14.27 -12.60
C ILE A 256 0.89 -12.91 -13.19
N ASN A 257 2.18 -12.61 -13.20
CA ASN A 257 2.74 -11.44 -13.85
C ASN A 257 3.75 -11.81 -14.93
N ARG A 258 4.13 -10.83 -15.75
CA ARG A 258 5.28 -10.95 -16.65
C ARG A 258 6.57 -10.64 -15.89
N ASP A 259 6.66 -9.45 -15.30
CA ASP A 259 7.92 -8.85 -14.82
C ASP A 259 7.87 -8.58 -13.31
N GLN A 260 9.02 -8.68 -12.62
CA GLN A 260 9.14 -8.44 -11.17
C GLN A 260 8.48 -7.14 -10.72
N LYS A 261 8.69 -6.04 -11.47
CA LYS A 261 8.16 -4.71 -11.12
C LYS A 261 6.62 -4.63 -11.08
N SER A 262 5.93 -5.59 -11.69
CA SER A 262 4.46 -5.66 -11.61
C SER A 262 3.96 -6.22 -10.27
N PHE A 263 4.83 -6.83 -9.46
CA PHE A 263 4.51 -7.29 -8.10
C PHE A 263 4.61 -6.16 -7.05
N GLU A 264 5.60 -5.27 -7.19
CA GLU A 264 6.02 -4.28 -6.19
C GLU A 264 4.87 -3.45 -5.56
N TRP A 265 3.90 -3.00 -6.37
CA TRP A 265 2.82 -2.13 -5.91
C TRP A 265 1.79 -2.82 -4.98
N PHE A 266 1.66 -4.15 -5.08
CA PHE A 266 0.65 -4.95 -4.36
C PHE A 266 1.28 -5.85 -3.30
N VAL A 267 2.58 -6.16 -3.43
CA VAL A 267 3.35 -6.95 -2.48
C VAL A 267 3.28 -6.39 -1.06
N SER A 268 3.26 -5.07 -0.88
CA SER A 268 3.10 -4.44 0.44
C SER A 268 1.80 -4.88 1.15
N LEU A 269 0.69 -5.01 0.42
CA LEU A 269 -0.56 -5.51 0.95
C LEU A 269 -0.50 -7.02 1.22
N LEU A 270 0.08 -7.81 0.30
CA LEU A 270 0.22 -9.25 0.50
C LEU A 270 1.10 -9.57 1.73
N THR A 271 2.17 -8.82 1.95
CA THR A 271 3.05 -8.97 3.13
C THR A 271 2.31 -8.63 4.42
N LYS A 272 1.49 -7.57 4.41
CA LYS A 272 0.61 -7.27 5.54
C LYS A 272 -0.36 -8.43 5.82
N LEU A 273 -1.04 -8.95 4.80
CA LEU A 273 -1.99 -10.06 4.94
C LEU A 273 -1.32 -11.36 5.42
N GLU A 274 -0.09 -11.64 5.00
CA GLU A 274 0.66 -12.80 5.49
C GLU A 274 1.12 -12.62 6.94
N MET A 275 1.49 -11.41 7.36
CA MET A 275 1.79 -11.10 8.76
C MET A 275 0.54 -11.21 9.63
N ASP A 276 -0.57 -10.57 9.24
CA ASP A 276 -1.86 -10.62 9.94
C ASP A 276 -2.35 -12.06 10.15
N GLN A 277 -2.05 -13.00 9.23
CA GLN A 277 -2.35 -14.43 9.39
C GLN A 277 -1.31 -15.18 10.23
N ALA A 278 -0.02 -14.86 10.08
CA ALA A 278 1.06 -15.60 10.72
C ALA A 278 1.11 -15.46 12.25
N ASP A 279 0.47 -14.43 12.79
CA ASP A 279 0.32 -14.20 14.23
C ASP A 279 -0.89 -14.96 14.83
N GLU A 280 -1.74 -15.59 14.00
CA GLU A 280 -3.05 -16.12 14.41
C GLU A 280 -3.26 -17.65 14.23
N GLU A 281 -2.33 -18.40 13.60
CA GLU A 281 -2.37 -19.88 13.53
C GLU A 281 -0.99 -20.57 13.52
N PRO A 282 -0.79 -21.61 14.36
CA PRO A 282 0.27 -22.61 14.18
C PRO A 282 -0.09 -23.74 13.19
N GLU A 283 -1.37 -24.12 13.08
CA GLU A 283 -1.81 -25.40 12.50
C GLU A 283 -2.30 -25.33 11.04
N GLY A 284 -1.94 -24.27 10.29
CA GLY A 284 -2.30 -24.20 8.88
C GLY A 284 -2.04 -22.85 8.22
N ARG A 285 -2.58 -22.71 7.02
CA ARG A 285 -2.74 -21.43 6.32
C ARG A 285 -4.11 -21.39 5.66
N PHE A 286 -4.97 -20.54 6.19
CA PHE A 286 -6.29 -20.25 5.63
C PHE A 286 -6.18 -19.59 4.25
N LEU A 287 -5.25 -18.65 4.08
CA LEU A 287 -4.83 -18.03 2.83
C LEU A 287 -3.43 -18.53 2.44
N GLU A 288 -3.35 -19.21 1.30
CA GLU A 288 -2.10 -19.58 0.64
C GLU A 288 -1.92 -18.73 -0.64
N MET A 289 -0.70 -18.26 -0.89
CA MET A 289 -0.41 -17.28 -1.96
C MET A 289 0.69 -17.81 -2.88
N HIS A 290 0.43 -17.81 -4.19
CA HIS A 290 1.30 -18.36 -5.22
C HIS A 290 1.59 -17.33 -6.31
N MET A 291 2.81 -16.82 -6.33
CA MET A 291 3.26 -15.84 -7.32
C MET A 291 3.95 -16.54 -8.49
N TYR A 292 3.58 -16.17 -9.73
CA TYR A 292 4.14 -16.74 -10.95
C TYR A 292 4.73 -15.66 -11.87
N MET A 293 6.03 -15.75 -12.17
CA MET A 293 6.75 -14.78 -13.00
C MET A 293 7.03 -15.33 -14.40
N THR A 294 6.17 -14.99 -15.36
CA THR A 294 6.14 -15.61 -16.69
C THR A 294 7.23 -15.15 -17.66
N SER A 295 7.96 -14.06 -17.38
CA SER A 295 9.18 -13.71 -18.15
C SER A 295 10.38 -14.59 -17.80
N ALA A 296 10.38 -15.21 -16.62
CA ALA A 296 11.58 -15.77 -16.00
C ALA A 296 12.12 -17.04 -16.67
N LEU A 297 11.34 -17.71 -17.52
CA LEU A 297 11.69 -18.99 -18.14
C LEU A 297 11.19 -19.09 -19.59
N SER A 298 12.12 -19.17 -20.54
CA SER A 298 12.07 -20.28 -21.49
C SER A 298 12.86 -21.43 -20.87
N LYS A 299 12.41 -22.69 -21.01
CA LYS A 299 13.03 -23.83 -20.29
C LYS A 299 14.48 -24.16 -20.71
N ASN A 300 15.02 -23.47 -21.71
CA ASN A 300 16.37 -23.68 -22.24
C ASN A 300 17.32 -22.49 -21.96
N ASP A 301 16.88 -21.43 -21.28
CA ASP A 301 17.74 -20.28 -20.99
C ASP A 301 18.56 -20.50 -19.72
N MET A 302 19.90 -20.49 -19.83
CA MET A 302 20.81 -20.62 -18.69
C MET A 302 20.59 -19.54 -17.63
N LYS A 303 20.15 -18.33 -18.02
CA LYS A 303 19.80 -17.24 -17.09
C LYS A 303 18.65 -17.61 -16.17
N ALA A 304 17.71 -18.42 -16.67
CA ALA A 304 16.53 -18.84 -15.96
C ALA A 304 16.83 -19.94 -14.92
N ILE A 305 17.73 -20.86 -15.27
CA ILE A 305 18.28 -21.85 -14.33
C ILE A 305 19.08 -21.11 -13.24
N GLY A 306 19.95 -20.17 -13.62
CA GLY A 306 20.70 -19.34 -12.68
C GLY A 306 19.79 -18.54 -11.73
N LEU A 307 18.69 -17.97 -12.24
CA LEU A 307 17.68 -17.28 -11.43
C LEU A 307 16.97 -18.24 -10.46
N GLN A 308 16.50 -19.41 -10.92
CA GLN A 308 15.90 -20.43 -10.04
C GLN A 308 16.85 -20.83 -8.91
N MET A 309 18.12 -21.12 -9.23
CA MET A 309 19.13 -21.49 -8.23
C MET A 309 19.44 -20.34 -7.26
N ALA A 310 19.51 -19.09 -7.73
CA ALA A 310 19.69 -17.93 -6.87
C ALA A 310 18.51 -17.73 -5.90
N LEU A 311 17.28 -17.90 -6.37
CA LEU A 311 16.07 -17.84 -5.53
C LEU A 311 16.05 -18.99 -4.51
N ASP A 312 16.42 -20.21 -4.91
CA ASP A 312 16.47 -21.36 -4.00
C ASP A 312 17.56 -21.25 -2.93
N LEU A 313 18.70 -20.59 -3.24
CA LEU A 313 19.75 -20.30 -2.28
C LEU A 313 19.34 -19.19 -1.29
N LEU A 314 18.78 -18.09 -1.79
CA LEU A 314 18.30 -16.98 -0.94
C LEU A 314 17.15 -17.43 -0.03
N ALA A 315 16.16 -18.15 -0.57
CA ALA A 315 15.03 -18.65 0.21
C ALA A 315 15.42 -19.73 1.25
N LYS A 316 16.55 -20.43 1.06
CA LYS A 316 17.15 -21.30 2.10
C LYS A 316 17.79 -20.50 3.23
N LYS A 317 18.35 -19.32 2.94
CA LYS A 317 19.02 -18.44 3.92
C LYS A 317 18.01 -17.62 4.74
N GLU A 318 16.98 -17.06 4.10
CA GLU A 318 16.14 -16.01 4.69
C GLU A 318 14.75 -16.49 5.14
N LYS A 319 14.36 -17.73 4.79
CA LYS A 319 13.00 -18.30 5.01
C LYS A 319 11.86 -17.43 4.44
N ARG A 320 12.19 -16.52 3.51
CA ARG A 320 11.30 -15.64 2.75
C ARG A 320 11.75 -15.63 1.29
N ASP A 321 10.86 -15.23 0.40
CA ASP A 321 11.06 -15.07 -1.03
C ASP A 321 11.79 -13.75 -1.32
N SER A 322 12.94 -13.79 -1.99
CA SER A 322 13.75 -12.58 -2.24
C SER A 322 13.22 -11.67 -3.35
N ILE A 323 12.13 -12.05 -4.04
CA ILE A 323 11.42 -11.20 -5.01
C ILE A 323 10.30 -10.39 -4.34
N THR A 324 9.59 -10.98 -3.39
CA THR A 324 8.37 -10.41 -2.78
C THR A 324 8.42 -10.18 -1.27
N GLY A 325 9.38 -10.75 -0.55
CA GLY A 325 9.45 -10.74 0.92
C GLY A 325 8.45 -11.67 1.63
N LEU A 326 7.58 -12.36 0.89
CA LEU A 326 6.57 -13.30 1.39
C LEU A 326 7.22 -14.63 1.80
N ARG A 327 6.57 -15.44 2.65
CA ARG A 327 7.11 -16.77 3.03
C ARG A 327 6.92 -17.81 1.90
N THR A 328 5.93 -17.65 1.03
CA THR A 328 5.76 -18.51 -0.15
C THR A 328 6.62 -18.04 -1.32
N ARG A 329 7.30 -18.97 -2.01
CA ARG A 329 8.22 -18.66 -3.12
C ARG A 329 7.50 -18.21 -4.39
N THR A 330 8.10 -17.25 -5.08
CA THR A 330 7.75 -16.88 -6.45
C THR A 330 8.25 -17.98 -7.40
N GLN A 331 7.33 -18.62 -8.12
CA GLN A 331 7.63 -19.66 -9.10
C GLN A 331 7.91 -19.04 -10.47
N PRO A 332 9.08 -19.26 -11.10
CA PRO A 332 9.35 -18.77 -12.45
C PRO A 332 8.58 -19.57 -13.51
N GLY A 333 8.22 -18.92 -14.61
CA GLY A 333 7.48 -19.54 -15.71
C GLY A 333 5.95 -19.44 -15.56
N ARG A 334 5.23 -20.40 -16.14
CA ARG A 334 3.75 -20.45 -16.14
C ARG A 334 3.24 -21.57 -15.22
N PRO A 335 2.09 -21.42 -14.55
CA PRO A 335 1.50 -22.49 -13.75
C PRO A 335 1.24 -23.76 -14.57
N GLU A 336 1.66 -24.91 -14.05
CA GLU A 336 1.24 -26.22 -14.57
C GLU A 336 -0.16 -26.54 -14.02
N TRP A 337 -1.20 -25.95 -14.62
CA TRP A 337 -2.58 -25.98 -14.10
C TRP A 337 -3.10 -27.36 -13.66
N GLY A 338 -2.72 -28.43 -14.37
CA GLY A 338 -3.09 -29.80 -13.98
C GLY A 338 -2.54 -30.20 -12.61
N LYS A 339 -1.29 -29.83 -12.27
CA LYS A 339 -0.68 -30.08 -10.95
C LYS A 339 -1.26 -29.15 -9.89
N VAL A 340 -1.51 -27.89 -10.23
CA VAL A 340 -2.09 -26.89 -9.31
C VAL A 340 -3.51 -27.31 -8.89
N PHE A 341 -4.36 -27.69 -9.84
CA PHE A 341 -5.73 -28.13 -9.53
C PHE A 341 -5.78 -29.53 -8.92
N GLN A 342 -4.78 -30.39 -9.19
CA GLN A 342 -4.58 -31.62 -8.44
C GLN A 342 -4.30 -31.34 -6.95
N LYS A 343 -3.33 -30.46 -6.60
CA LYS A 343 -3.08 -30.05 -5.19
C LYS A 343 -4.35 -29.52 -4.53
N VAL A 344 -5.07 -28.60 -5.20
CA VAL A 344 -6.33 -28.02 -4.71
C VAL A 344 -7.38 -29.10 -4.44
N SER A 345 -7.48 -30.12 -5.31
CA SER A 345 -8.39 -31.25 -5.12
C SER A 345 -7.96 -32.20 -3.99
N GLU A 346 -6.65 -32.42 -3.83
CA GLU A 346 -6.07 -33.29 -2.80
C GLU A 346 -6.18 -32.68 -1.39
N GLU A 347 -6.18 -31.35 -1.27
CA GLU A 347 -6.41 -30.64 0.00
C GLU A 347 -7.84 -30.79 0.55
N ASN A 348 -8.81 -31.12 -0.31
CA ASN A 348 -10.20 -31.48 0.03
C ASN A 348 -10.88 -30.54 1.05
N LYS A 349 -10.87 -29.22 0.79
CA LYS A 349 -11.42 -28.19 1.72
C LYS A 349 -12.90 -27.86 1.49
N GLY A 350 -13.61 -28.70 0.73
CA GLY A 350 -15.02 -28.51 0.36
C GLY A 350 -15.20 -28.15 -1.12
N LYS A 351 -16.34 -27.56 -1.46
CA LYS A 351 -16.67 -27.21 -2.84
C LYS A 351 -15.77 -26.11 -3.40
N VAL A 352 -14.99 -26.46 -4.43
CA VAL A 352 -14.01 -25.57 -5.08
C VAL A 352 -14.65 -24.64 -6.10
N HIS A 353 -14.54 -23.33 -5.86
CA HIS A 353 -14.96 -22.27 -6.77
C HIS A 353 -13.73 -21.47 -7.25
N VAL A 354 -13.51 -21.42 -8.56
CA VAL A 354 -12.38 -20.75 -9.21
C VAL A 354 -12.83 -19.42 -9.80
N PHE A 355 -12.26 -18.31 -9.32
CA PHE A 355 -12.52 -16.96 -9.79
C PHE A 355 -11.33 -16.47 -10.61
N TYR A 356 -11.55 -16.08 -11.87
CA TYR A 356 -10.49 -15.68 -12.79
C TYR A 356 -10.67 -14.26 -13.33
N CYS A 357 -9.62 -13.45 -13.23
CA CYS A 357 -9.55 -12.12 -13.85
C CYS A 357 -8.27 -11.94 -14.68
N GLY A 358 -8.43 -11.71 -15.99
CA GLY A 358 -7.33 -11.45 -16.90
C GLY A 358 -7.58 -11.87 -18.36
N ALA A 359 -6.50 -12.12 -19.09
CA ALA A 359 -6.49 -12.37 -20.53
C ALA A 359 -7.41 -13.53 -20.98
N PRO A 360 -8.33 -13.33 -21.95
CA PRO A 360 -9.30 -14.35 -22.38
C PRO A 360 -8.70 -15.67 -22.87
N ALA A 361 -7.47 -15.66 -23.41
CA ALA A 361 -6.79 -16.88 -23.84
C ALA A 361 -6.47 -17.81 -22.65
N LEU A 362 -6.03 -17.25 -21.52
CA LEU A 362 -5.73 -18.01 -20.30
C LEU A 362 -7.02 -18.45 -19.60
N ALA A 363 -8.08 -17.65 -19.65
CA ALA A 363 -9.41 -18.04 -19.14
C ALA A 363 -9.92 -19.35 -19.78
N LYS A 364 -9.70 -19.55 -21.10
CA LYS A 364 -10.06 -20.80 -21.79
C LYS A 364 -9.30 -22.01 -21.24
N THR A 365 -7.98 -21.87 -21.04
CA THR A 365 -7.14 -22.94 -20.47
C THR A 365 -7.57 -23.30 -19.05
N ILE A 366 -7.87 -22.31 -18.21
CA ILE A 366 -8.30 -22.51 -16.83
C ILE A 366 -9.68 -23.19 -16.80
N LYS A 367 -10.66 -22.70 -17.58
CA LYS A 367 -12.00 -23.31 -17.66
C LYS A 367 -11.95 -24.79 -18.03
N ALA A 368 -11.13 -25.15 -19.01
CA ALA A 368 -10.96 -26.56 -19.42
C ALA A 368 -10.33 -27.45 -18.34
N GLN A 369 -9.54 -26.88 -17.41
CA GLN A 369 -9.09 -27.62 -16.22
C GLN A 369 -10.17 -27.63 -15.12
N CYS A 370 -10.92 -26.55 -14.92
CA CYS A 370 -12.06 -26.56 -13.99
C CYS A 370 -13.07 -27.65 -14.37
N GLU A 371 -13.43 -27.75 -15.65
CA GLU A 371 -14.31 -28.79 -16.20
C GLU A 371 -13.77 -30.21 -15.95
N ARG A 372 -12.45 -30.41 -16.08
CA ARG A 372 -11.78 -31.70 -15.80
C ARG A 372 -11.83 -32.09 -14.32
N PHE A 373 -11.72 -31.14 -13.39
CA PHE A 373 -11.71 -31.38 -11.95
C PHE A 373 -13.08 -31.19 -11.27
N GLY A 374 -14.14 -30.86 -12.02
CA GLY A 374 -15.48 -30.61 -11.48
C GLY A 374 -15.62 -29.29 -10.71
N PHE A 375 -14.68 -28.35 -10.89
CA PHE A 375 -14.67 -27.07 -10.19
C PHE A 375 -15.59 -26.05 -10.87
N ASN A 376 -16.30 -25.24 -10.08
CA ASN A 376 -17.08 -24.12 -10.63
C ASN A 376 -16.14 -23.02 -11.14
N PHE A 377 -16.34 -22.52 -12.36
CA PHE A 377 -15.51 -21.48 -12.97
C PHE A 377 -16.28 -20.16 -13.16
N TYR A 378 -15.79 -19.11 -12.52
CA TYR A 378 -16.31 -17.75 -12.62
C TYR A 378 -15.27 -16.86 -13.31
N LYS A 379 -15.65 -16.25 -14.44
CA LYS A 379 -14.80 -15.30 -15.15
C LYS A 379 -15.25 -13.87 -14.87
N GLU A 380 -14.33 -13.04 -14.41
CA GLU A 380 -14.51 -11.59 -14.36
C GLU A 380 -14.29 -10.95 -15.74
N HIS A 381 -14.96 -9.82 -15.95
CA HIS A 381 -14.86 -8.99 -17.14
C HIS A 381 -14.62 -7.55 -16.67
N PHE A 382 -13.39 -7.07 -16.88
CA PHE A 382 -12.95 -5.69 -16.74
C PHE A 382 -12.08 -5.36 -17.97
#